data_AF-A0A140GJV3-F1
#
_entry.id   AF-A0A140GJV3-F1
#
_cell.length_a   1.000
_cell.length_b   1.000
_cell.length_c   1.000
_cell.angle_alpha   90.00
_cell.angle_beta   90.00
_cell.angle_gamma   90.00
#
_symmetry.space_group_name_H-M   'P 1'
#
loop_
_entity.id
_entity.type
_entity.pdbx_description
1 polymer ?
#
loop_
_entity_poly.entity_id
_entity_poly.type
_entity_poly.pdbx_seq_one_letter_code
_entity_poly.pdbx_strand_id
1 'polypeptide(L)'
;WWDGVGSNGGVTKPKFFYAHSLTSSTIKGLNVKNTPVQAFSVNGAQDLTLEDITIDNSAGDTGDDSTAGHNTDAFDVGSSDGVTISGANVKNQDGCS
;
A
#
# COMPACT_ATOMS: atom_id res chain seq x y z
N TRP A 1 -15.81 -2.33 -1.56
CA TRP A 1 -14.46 -1.92 -1.98
C TRP A 1 -13.48 -3.07 -2.04
N TRP A 2 -13.77 -4.26 -1.51
CA TRP A 2 -13.22 -5.50 -2.07
C TRP A 2 -14.34 -6.20 -2.84
N ASP A 3 -14.05 -6.57 -4.06
CA ASP A 3 -14.97 -7.15 -5.05
C ASP A 3 -14.28 -8.27 -5.85
N GLY A 4 -13.21 -8.86 -5.29
CA GLY A 4 -12.45 -9.94 -5.92
C GLY A 4 -11.54 -9.54 -7.08
N VAL A 5 -11.65 -8.30 -7.60
CA VAL A 5 -10.95 -7.88 -8.83
C VAL A 5 -9.95 -6.75 -8.64
N GLY A 6 -9.82 -6.19 -7.43
CA GLY A 6 -8.73 -5.26 -7.08
C GLY A 6 -8.69 -4.03 -7.96
N SER A 7 -7.51 -3.60 -8.43
CA SER A 7 -7.37 -2.48 -9.37
C SER A 7 -7.67 -2.85 -10.83
N ASN A 8 -7.91 -4.13 -11.13
CA ASN A 8 -8.09 -4.63 -12.50
C ASN A 8 -9.52 -4.45 -13.05
N GLY A 9 -10.45 -3.96 -12.23
CA GLY A 9 -11.83 -3.72 -12.63
C GLY A 9 -12.76 -3.43 -11.45
N GLY A 10 -14.07 -3.53 -11.68
CA GLY A 10 -15.08 -3.36 -10.65
C GLY A 10 -15.23 -1.91 -10.18
N VAL A 11 -15.45 -1.72 -8.88
CA VAL A 11 -15.61 -0.36 -8.33
C VAL A 11 -14.27 0.36 -8.27
N THR A 12 -14.25 1.67 -8.55
CA THR A 12 -13.04 2.50 -8.38
C THR A 12 -12.64 2.54 -6.91
N LYS A 13 -11.41 2.11 -6.61
CA LYS A 13 -10.87 2.00 -5.25
C LYS A 13 -9.82 3.10 -5.04
N PRO A 14 -9.99 3.99 -4.04
CA PRO A 14 -9.00 5.04 -3.81
C PRO A 14 -7.74 4.46 -3.18
N LYS A 15 -6.57 4.99 -3.57
CA LYS A 15 -5.32 4.72 -2.85
C LYS A 15 -5.40 5.35 -1.45
N PHE A 16 -4.80 4.70 -0.45
CA PHE A 16 -4.96 5.12 0.95
C PHE A 16 -4.13 6.37 1.28
N PHE A 17 -2.85 6.39 0.90
CA PHE A 17 -1.92 7.47 1.27
C PHE A 17 -1.10 7.96 0.07
N TYR A 18 -1.08 9.28 -0.16
CA TYR A 18 -0.30 9.92 -1.22
C TYR A 18 0.93 10.61 -0.62
N ALA A 19 2.09 9.97 -0.75
CA ALA A 19 3.41 10.49 -0.36
C ALA A 19 4.09 11.16 -1.57
N HIS A 20 3.49 12.25 -2.05
CA HIS A 20 3.92 12.93 -3.26
C HIS A 20 4.80 14.14 -2.97
N SER A 21 5.83 14.34 -3.79
CA SER A 21 6.73 15.51 -3.73
C SER A 21 7.38 15.74 -2.36
N LEU A 22 7.69 14.65 -1.65
CA LEU A 22 8.40 14.69 -0.37
C LEU A 22 9.91 14.70 -0.61
N THR A 23 10.62 15.65 0.00
CA THR A 23 12.08 15.77 -0.09
C THR A 23 12.69 15.63 1.30
N SER A 24 13.74 14.81 1.44
CA SER A 24 14.49 14.60 2.69
C SER A 24 13.57 14.37 3.89
N SER A 25 12.62 13.45 3.72
CA SER A 25 11.49 13.27 4.64
C SER A 25 11.48 11.86 5.22
N THR A 26 10.89 11.70 6.41
CA THR A 26 10.70 10.40 7.05
C THR A 26 9.25 10.22 7.49
N ILE A 27 8.65 9.09 7.10
CA ILE A 27 7.36 8.62 7.60
C ILE A 27 7.66 7.35 8.40
N LYS A 28 7.33 7.36 9.69
CA LYS A 28 7.67 6.27 10.61
C LYS A 28 6.49 5.78 11.44
N GLY A 29 6.41 4.47 11.65
CA GLY A 29 5.55 3.85 12.67
C GLY A 29 4.05 3.92 12.38
N LEU A 30 3.65 4.15 11.14
CA LEU A 30 2.22 4.13 10.78
C LEU A 30 1.68 2.70 10.85
N ASN A 31 0.49 2.56 11.43
CA ASN A 31 -0.26 1.30 11.44
C ASN A 31 -1.54 1.48 10.62
N VAL A 32 -1.54 0.87 9.44
CA VAL A 32 -2.61 0.96 8.44
C VAL A 32 -3.37 -0.36 8.43
N LYS A 33 -4.70 -0.30 8.37
CA LYS A 33 -5.56 -1.48 8.35
C LYS A 33 -6.58 -1.41 7.22
N ASN A 34 -6.86 -2.57 6.61
CA ASN A 34 -7.94 -2.79 5.65
C ASN A 34 -7.98 -1.78 4.51
N THR A 35 -6.88 -1.62 3.78
CA THR A 35 -6.82 -0.69 2.65
C THR A 35 -7.72 -1.16 1.50
N PRO A 36 -8.43 -0.25 0.81
CA PRO A 36 -9.28 -0.61 -0.32
C PRO A 36 -8.51 -1.26 -1.49
N VAL A 37 -7.29 -0.78 -1.73
CA VAL A 37 -6.35 -1.24 -2.77
C VAL A 37 -4.91 -0.90 -2.31
N GLN A 38 -3.97 -0.52 -3.18
CA GLN A 38 -2.60 -0.14 -2.80
C GLN A 38 -2.58 0.90 -1.66
N ALA A 39 -1.70 0.67 -0.66
CA ALA A 39 -1.68 1.47 0.56
C ALA A 39 -0.97 2.82 0.36
N PHE A 40 0.29 2.81 -0.09
CA PHE A 40 1.07 4.03 -0.27
C PHE A 40 1.35 4.27 -1.76
N SER A 41 1.03 5.47 -2.24
CA SER A 41 1.49 6.00 -3.52
C SER A 41 2.60 7.01 -3.27
N VAL A 42 3.82 6.64 -3.64
CA VAL A 42 5.00 7.51 -3.60
C VAL A 42 5.26 8.02 -5.00
N ASN A 43 5.33 9.34 -5.18
CA ASN A 43 5.61 9.92 -6.48
C ASN A 43 6.39 11.25 -6.36
N GLY A 44 7.40 11.47 -7.19
CA GLY A 44 8.18 12.70 -7.16
C GLY A 44 8.94 12.90 -5.84
N ALA A 45 9.21 11.82 -5.09
CA ALA A 45 9.91 11.90 -3.82
C ALA A 45 11.43 11.88 -4.04
N GLN A 46 12.17 12.58 -3.17
CA GLN A 46 13.63 12.56 -3.13
C GLN A 46 14.10 12.36 -1.70
N ASP A 47 14.90 11.33 -1.44
CA ASP A 47 15.39 10.97 -0.10
C ASP A 47 14.25 10.77 0.93
N LEU A 48 13.24 9.99 0.55
CA LEU A 48 12.13 9.63 1.44
C LEU A 48 12.43 8.31 2.17
N THR A 49 12.34 8.32 3.49
CA THR A 49 12.40 7.11 4.32
C THR A 49 11.01 6.72 4.82
N LEU A 50 10.59 5.48 4.56
CA LEU A 50 9.41 4.84 5.14
C LEU A 50 9.89 3.77 6.12
N GLU A 51 9.74 4.01 7.41
CA GLU A 51 10.33 3.15 8.46
C GLU A 51 9.24 2.55 9.38
N ASP A 52 9.37 1.28 9.74
CA ASP A 52 8.50 0.60 10.71
C ASP A 52 6.99 0.70 10.39
N ILE A 53 6.65 0.71 9.10
CA ILE A 53 5.26 0.81 8.64
C ILE A 53 4.60 -0.56 8.76
N THR A 54 3.46 -0.63 9.44
CA THR A 54 2.63 -1.84 9.53
C THR A 54 1.40 -1.68 8.63
N ILE A 55 1.16 -2.63 7.73
CA ILE A 55 -0.05 -2.72 6.92
C ILE A 55 -0.68 -4.09 7.20
N ASP A 56 -1.86 -4.09 7.80
CA ASP A 56 -2.61 -5.30 8.13
C ASP A 56 -3.94 -5.32 7.37
N ASN A 57 -3.94 -6.05 6.26
CA ASN A 57 -5.12 -6.31 5.43
C ASN A 57 -5.66 -7.73 5.64
N SER A 58 -5.31 -8.43 6.72
CA SER A 58 -5.72 -9.84 6.95
C SER A 58 -7.23 -10.06 6.96
N ALA A 59 -8.05 -9.04 7.21
CA ALA A 59 -9.50 -9.15 7.07
C ALA A 59 -9.96 -9.41 5.62
N GLY A 60 -9.15 -9.01 4.63
CA GLY A 60 -9.36 -9.26 3.20
C GLY A 60 -9.19 -10.74 2.80
N ASP A 61 -8.61 -11.58 3.66
CA ASP A 61 -8.38 -13.02 3.41
C ASP A 61 -9.62 -13.88 3.71
N THR A 62 -10.63 -13.30 4.38
CA THR A 62 -11.81 -14.04 4.87
C THR A 62 -13.01 -14.05 3.91
N GLY A 63 -12.87 -13.46 2.73
CA GLY A 63 -13.90 -13.42 1.68
C GLY A 63 -13.87 -14.63 0.76
N ASP A 64 -14.98 -14.91 0.07
CA ASP A 64 -14.94 -15.74 -1.14
C ASP A 64 -14.18 -15.00 -2.27
N ASP A 65 -13.85 -15.68 -3.38
CA ASP A 65 -13.15 -15.06 -4.51
C ASP A 65 -13.83 -13.79 -5.06
N SER A 66 -15.10 -13.52 -4.70
CA SER A 66 -15.87 -12.33 -5.09
C SER A 66 -15.86 -11.19 -4.07
N THR A 67 -15.30 -11.42 -2.88
CA THR A 67 -15.23 -10.46 -1.76
C THR A 67 -13.83 -10.34 -1.15
N ALA A 68 -12.90 -11.21 -1.55
CA ALA A 68 -11.50 -11.16 -1.14
C ALA A 68 -10.81 -9.87 -1.63
N GLY A 69 -9.84 -9.40 -0.84
CA GLY A 69 -8.93 -8.33 -1.25
C GLY A 69 -8.04 -8.79 -2.42
N HIS A 70 -7.82 -7.92 -3.41
CA HIS A 70 -6.95 -8.20 -4.56
C HIS A 70 -6.17 -6.92 -4.90
N ASN A 71 -4.88 -7.02 -5.29
CA ASN A 71 -3.97 -5.88 -5.56
C ASN A 71 -3.67 -4.95 -4.37
N THR A 72 -3.42 -5.53 -3.20
CA THR A 72 -3.00 -4.78 -2.01
C THR A 72 -1.49 -4.55 -1.98
N ASP A 73 -0.92 -4.01 -3.06
CA ASP A 73 0.50 -3.66 -3.07
C ASP A 73 0.73 -2.61 -1.99
N ALA A 74 1.66 -2.89 -1.07
CA ALA A 74 1.89 -2.03 0.08
C ALA A 74 2.43 -0.65 -0.31
N PHE A 75 3.30 -0.61 -1.31
CA PHE A 75 3.98 0.61 -1.75
C PHE A 75 4.10 0.63 -3.28
N ASP A 76 3.48 1.62 -3.91
CA ASP A 76 3.61 1.94 -5.32
C ASP A 76 4.51 3.17 -5.46
N VAL A 77 5.70 2.98 -6.02
CA VAL A 77 6.75 4.00 -6.13
C VAL A 77 6.96 4.36 -7.60
N GLY A 78 6.67 5.61 -7.96
CA GLY A 78 6.91 6.16 -9.30
C GLY A 78 7.78 7.41 -9.24
N SER A 79 8.52 7.71 -10.32
CA SER A 79 9.25 8.98 -10.52
C SER A 79 9.92 9.56 -9.26
N SER A 80 10.62 8.72 -8.49
CA SER A 80 11.22 9.10 -7.20
C SER A 80 12.67 8.61 -7.14
N ASP A 81 13.49 9.28 -6.33
CA ASP A 81 14.92 9.00 -6.14
C ASP A 81 15.25 8.91 -4.65
N GLY A 82 16.15 8.01 -4.24
CA GLY A 82 16.52 7.87 -2.82
C GLY A 82 15.40 7.39 -1.87
N VAL A 83 14.39 6.67 -2.37
CA VAL A 83 13.33 6.11 -1.51
C VAL A 83 13.85 4.88 -0.75
N THR A 84 13.82 4.92 0.58
CA THR A 84 14.21 3.82 1.47
C THR A 84 12.99 3.31 2.21
N ILE A 85 12.74 2.00 2.17
CA ILE A 85 11.69 1.34 2.95
C ILE A 85 12.36 0.32 3.88
N SER A 86 12.16 0.45 5.19
CA SER A 86 12.79 -0.42 6.19
C SER A 86 11.82 -0.77 7.32
N GLY A 87 11.96 -1.97 7.90
CA GLY A 87 11.13 -2.41 9.02
C GLY A 87 9.64 -2.59 8.70
N ALA A 88 9.26 -2.59 7.42
CA ALA A 88 7.86 -2.73 7.02
C ALA A 88 7.32 -4.12 7.36
N ASN A 89 6.18 -4.16 8.04
CA ASN A 89 5.44 -5.38 8.34
C ASN A 89 4.14 -5.37 7.53
N VAL A 90 4.10 -6.14 6.45
CA VAL A 90 2.99 -6.17 5.51
C VAL A 90 2.31 -7.53 5.58
N LYS A 91 1.01 -7.53 5.87
CA LYS A 91 0.11 -8.66 5.68
C LYS A 91 -0.93 -8.26 4.64
N ASN A 92 -0.78 -8.77 3.42
CA ASN A 92 -1.56 -8.38 2.26
C ASN A 92 -1.89 -9.62 1.40
N GLN A 93 -2.71 -9.42 0.36
CA GLN A 93 -3.26 -10.48 -0.50
C GLN A 93 -2.47 -10.71 -1.80
N ASP A 94 -1.41 -9.93 -2.05
CA ASP A 94 -0.57 -10.04 -3.24
C ASP A 94 0.86 -10.40 -2.81
N GLY A 95 1.51 -11.31 -3.54
CA GLY A 95 2.71 -12.00 -3.11
C GLY A 95 3.87 -11.05 -2.76
N CYS A 96 4.37 -11.14 -1.54
CA CYS A 96 5.69 -10.63 -1.19
C CYS A 96 6.72 -11.72 -1.53
N SER A 97 7.08 -11.85 -2.81
CA SER A 97 8.24 -12.66 -3.23
C SER A 97 9.49 -11.79 -3.30
#